data_AF-A0A2G9N822-F1
#
_entry.id   AF-A0A2G9N822-F1
#
_cell.length_a   1.000
_cell.length_b   1.000
_cell.length_c   1.000
_cell.angle_alpha   90.00
_cell.angle_beta   90.00
_cell.angle_gamma   90.00
#
_symmetry.space_group_name_H-M   'P 1'
#
loop_
_entity.id
_entity.type
_entity.pdbx_description
1 polymer ?
#
loop_
_entity_poly.entity_id
_entity_poly.type
_entity_poly.pdbx_seq_one_letter_code
_entity_poly.pdbx_strand_id
1 'polypeptide(L)' 'MATTIQVSDSLLRELKSKKMHEKESYEEVIWDLLEDTMELSEETKQDIKRSLKEIKQGKTLTLDEVKRRLKIKNV' A
#
# COMPACT_ATOMS: atom_id res chain seq x y z
N MET A 1 21.48 1.04 5.27
CA MET A 1 22.77 1.07 4.53
C MET A 1 22.43 0.99 3.06
N ALA A 2 22.98 1.87 2.22
CA ALA A 2 22.73 1.83 0.78
C ALA A 2 23.77 0.95 0.08
N THR A 3 23.34 0.21 -0.93
CA THR A 3 24.21 -0.51 -1.87
C THR A 3 24.02 0.06 -3.28
N THR A 4 24.91 -0.28 -4.21
CA THR A 4 24.81 0.19 -5.60
C THR A 4 24.33 -0.94 -6.49
N ILE A 5 23.37 -0.64 -7.35
CA ILE A 5 22.98 -1.48 -8.49
C ILE A 5 23.34 -0.75 -9.79
N GLN A 6 23.64 -1.50 -10.84
CA GLN A 6 23.88 -0.95 -12.17
C GLN A 6 22.62 -1.14 -13.02
N VAL A 7 22.24 -0.12 -13.78
CA VAL A 7 21.08 -0.13 -14.67
C VAL A 7 21.46 0.46 -16.02
N SER A 8 20.74 0.11 -17.09
CA SER A 8 20.93 0.74 -18.39
C SER A 8 20.40 2.18 -18.41
N ASP A 9 20.94 3.00 -19.31
CA ASP A 9 20.43 4.37 -19.54
C ASP A 9 18.94 4.39 -19.91
N SER A 10 18.48 3.36 -20.61
CA SER A 10 17.06 3.23 -20.97
C SER A 10 16.20 3.02 -19.72
N LEU A 11 16.60 2.11 -18.81
CA LEU A 11 15.87 1.86 -17.58
C LEU A 11 15.88 3.09 -16.66
N LEU A 12 17.00 3.82 -16.58
CA LEU A 12 17.06 5.06 -15.80
C LEU A 12 16.08 6.12 -16.30
N ARG A 13 15.91 6.26 -17.63
CA ARG A 13 14.93 7.19 -18.23
C ARG A 13 13.50 6.78 -17.91
N GLU A 14 13.21 5.48 -17.97
CA GLU A 14 11.89 4.94 -17.59
C GLU A 14 11.59 5.22 -16.11
N LEU A 15 12.52 4.93 -15.20
CA LEU A 15 12.37 5.22 -13.77
C LEU A 15 12.14 6.71 -13.51
N LYS A 16 12.82 7.58 -14.25
CA LYS A 16 12.61 9.04 -14.16
C LYS A 16 11.21 9.46 -14.59
N SER A 17 10.65 8.84 -15.63
CA SER A 17 9.30 9.12 -16.11
C SER A 17 8.19 8.65 -15.16
N LYS A 18 8.50 7.63 -14.34
CA LYS A 18 7.57 7.05 -13.37
C LYS A 18 7.47 7.82 -12.06
N LYS A 19 8.36 8.79 -11.81
CA LYS A 19 8.30 9.60 -10.60
C LYS A 19 7.00 10.41 -10.54
N MET A 20 6.25 10.28 -9.46
CA MET A 20 5.03 11.09 -9.26
C MET A 20 5.38 12.53 -8.87
N HIS A 21 6.51 12.71 -8.15
CA HIS A 21 7.00 14.01 -7.71
C HIS A 21 8.53 14.09 -7.81
N GLU A 22 9.08 15.31 -7.95
CA GLU A 22 10.52 15.51 -8.20
C GLU A 22 11.44 14.92 -7.10
N LYS A 23 10.98 14.96 -5.84
CA LYS A 23 11.75 14.53 -4.67
C LYS A 23 11.71 13.03 -4.39
N GLU A 24 10.88 12.28 -5.10
CA GLU A 24 10.78 10.83 -4.97
C GLU A 24 12.10 10.17 -5.39
N SER A 25 12.58 9.22 -4.60
CA SER A 25 13.81 8.48 -4.88
C SER A 25 13.56 7.37 -5.90
N TYR A 26 14.61 6.92 -6.58
CA TYR A 26 14.49 5.74 -7.44
C TYR A 26 14.22 4.46 -6.65
N GLU A 27 14.63 4.42 -5.38
CA GLU A 27 14.34 3.28 -4.49
C GLU A 27 12.84 3.17 -4.21
N GLU A 28 12.17 4.28 -3.88
CA GLU A 28 10.70 4.31 -3.71
C GLU A 28 9.99 3.85 -4.98
N VAL A 29 10.33 4.41 -6.14
CA VAL A 29 9.74 4.00 -7.43
C VAL A 29 9.95 2.51 -7.70
N ILE A 30 11.13 1.96 -7.39
CA ILE A 30 11.41 0.53 -7.60
C ILE A 30 10.60 -0.33 -6.64
N TRP A 31 10.47 0.07 -5.37
CA TRP A 31 9.66 -0.65 -4.39
C TRP A 31 8.18 -0.67 -4.76
N ASP A 32 7.62 0.46 -5.19
CA ASP A 32 6.23 0.54 -5.63
C ASP A 32 5.97 -0.38 -6.83
N LEU A 33 6.91 -0.46 -7.78
CA LEU A 33 6.82 -1.38 -8.92
C LEU A 33 6.96 -2.85 -8.53
N LEU A 34 7.68 -3.15 -7.46
CA LEU A 34 7.85 -4.51 -6.95
C LEU A 34 6.65 -4.96 -6.11
N GLU A 35 5.95 -4.03 -5.46
CA GLU A 35 4.84 -4.32 -4.55
C GLU A 35 3.77 -5.23 -5.18
N ASP A 36 3.41 -4.99 -6.44
CA ASP A 36 2.45 -5.81 -7.19
C ASP A 36 2.86 -7.29 -7.32
N THR A 37 4.16 -7.57 -7.25
CA THR A 37 4.72 -8.94 -7.36
C THR A 37 4.96 -9.59 -6.00
N MET A 38 4.85 -8.81 -4.92
CA MET A 38 5.06 -9.31 -3.57
C MET A 38 3.78 -9.95 -3.05
N GLU A 39 3.92 -11.11 -2.42
CA GLU A 39 2.80 -11.73 -1.73
C GLU A 39 2.48 -10.92 -0.45
N LEU A 40 1.19 -10.82 -0.11
CA LEU A 40 0.77 -10.23 1.16
C LEU A 40 1.55 -10.85 2.33
N SER A 41 1.92 -10.04 3.31
CA SER A 41 2.55 -10.55 4.52
C SER A 41 1.64 -11.57 5.22
N GLU A 42 2.23 -12.51 5.96
CA GLU A 42 1.45 -13.49 6.72
C GLU A 42 0.51 -12.83 7.74
N GLU A 43 0.93 -11.71 8.32
CA GLU A 43 0.08 -10.88 9.19
C GLU A 43 -1.14 -10.35 8.44
N THR A 44 -0.94 -9.76 7.26
CA THR A 44 -2.05 -9.27 6.42
C THR A 44 -2.99 -10.39 6.00
N LYS A 45 -2.47 -11.57 5.64
CA LYS A 45 -3.30 -12.75 5.34
C LYS A 45 -4.12 -13.20 6.55
N GLN A 46 -3.55 -13.20 7.76
CA GLN A 46 -4.26 -13.55 8.99
C GLN A 46 -5.35 -12.53 9.33
N ASP A 47 -5.08 -11.25 9.14
CA ASP A 47 -6.04 -10.17 9.34
C ASP A 47 -7.22 -10.29 8.39
N ILE A 48 -6.98 -10.54 7.11
CA ILE A 48 -8.03 -10.79 6.12
C ILE A 48 -8.90 -11.99 6.55
N LYS A 49 -8.29 -13.11 6.96
CA LYS A 49 -9.02 -14.29 7.44
C LYS A 49 -9.91 -13.96 8.65
N ARG A 50 -9.40 -13.14 9.58
CA ARG A 50 -10.17 -12.69 10.75
C ARG A 50 -11.34 -11.80 10.34
N SER A 51 -11.11 -10.80 9.49
CA SER A 51 -12.15 -9.88 9.01
C SER A 51 -13.26 -10.62 8.25
N LEU A 52 -12.91 -11.58 7.39
CA LEU A 52 -13.90 -12.41 6.69
C LEU A 52 -14.80 -13.20 7.66
N LYS A 53 -14.23 -13.72 8.76
CA LYS A 53 -15.00 -14.39 9.82
C LYS A 53 -15.92 -13.43 10.55
N GLU A 54 -15.46 -12.22 10.86
CA GLU A 54 -16.25 -11.17 11.52
C GLU A 54 -17.42 -10.71 10.66
N ILE A 55 -17.20 -10.51 9.36
CA ILE A 55 -18.25 -10.19 8.37
C ILE A 55 -19.29 -11.31 8.36
N LYS A 56 -18.87 -12.57 8.30
CA LYS A 56 -19.79 -13.73 8.33
C LYS A 56 -20.59 -13.81 9.64
N GLN A 57 -20.04 -13.31 10.74
CA GLN A 57 -20.71 -13.21 12.04
C GLN A 57 -21.60 -11.95 12.18
N GLY A 58 -21.66 -11.09 11.16
CA GLY A 58 -22.41 -9.83 11.22
C GLY A 58 -21.76 -8.75 12.07
N LYS A 59 -20.48 -8.88 12.43
CA LYS A 59 -19.73 -7.89 13.22
C LYS A 59 -19.23 -6.73 12.35
N THR A 60 -20.12 -6.16 11.57
CA THR A 60 -19.85 -5.03 10.68
C THR A 60 -20.41 -3.75 11.27
N LEU A 61 -19.75 -2.61 11.01
CA LEU A 61 -20.27 -1.30 11.35
C LEU A 61 -20.64 -0.57 10.07
N THR A 62 -21.77 0.13 10.11
CA THR A 62 -22.15 1.08 9.07
C THR A 62 -21.22 2.30 9.09
N LEU A 63 -21.10 2.99 7.96
CA LEU A 63 -20.29 4.21 7.87
C LEU A 63 -20.70 5.26 8.92
N ASP A 64 -22.01 5.40 9.17
CA ASP A 64 -22.52 6.34 10.17
C ASP A 64 -22.12 5.95 11.61
N GLU A 65 -22.12 4.66 11.93
CA GLU A 65 -21.65 4.17 13.23
C GLU A 65 -20.15 4.43 13.41
N VAL A 66 -19.35 4.18 12.37
CA VAL A 66 -17.91 4.46 12.38
C VAL A 66 -17.66 5.96 12.57
N LYS A 67 -18.36 6.82 11.83
CA LYS A 67 -18.25 8.27 11.96
C LYS A 67 -18.61 8.77 13.37
N ARG A 68 -19.70 8.25 13.96
CA ARG A 68 -20.08 8.56 15.36
C ARG A 68 -18.99 8.13 16.33
N ARG A 69 -18.45 6.92 16.18
CA ARG A 69 -17.39 6.38 17.05
C ARG A 69 -16.09 7.17 16.96
N LEU A 70 -15.72 7.61 15.76
CA LEU A 70 -14.50 8.38 15.49
C LEU A 70 -14.68 9.90 15.64
N LYS A 71 -15.90 10.37 15.97
CA LYS A 71 -16.24 11.80 16.10
C LYS A 71 -15.93 12.63 14.85
N ILE A 72 -16.08 12.02 13.67
CA ILE A 72 -15.89 12.70 12.39
C ILE A 72 -17.21 13.39 12.01
N LYS A 73 -17.18 14.70 11.76
CA LYS A 73 -18.35 15.46 11.28
C LYS A 73 -18.67 15.08 9.84
N ASN A 74 -19.95 14.96 9.50
CA ASN A 74 -20.36 14.91 8.10
C ASN A 74 -20.00 16.26 7.46
N VAL A 75 -19.14 16.21 6.44
CA VAL A 75 -18.87 17.32 5.52
C VAL A 75 -19.98 17.35 4.49
#